data_AF-A0A1L8CX68-F1
#
_entry.id   AF-A0A1L8CX68-F1
#
_cell.length_a   1.000
_cell.length_b   1.000
_cell.length_c   1.000
_cell.angle_alpha   90.00
_cell.angle_beta   90.00
_cell.angle_gamma   90.00
#
_symmetry.space_group_name_H-M   'P 1'
#
loop_
_entity.id
_entity.type
_entity.pdbx_description
1 polymer ?
#
loop_
_entity_poly.entity_id
_entity_poly.type
_entity_poly.pdbx_seq_one_letter_code
_entity_poly.pdbx_strand_id
1 'polypeptide(L)' 'MPLVRMKCNEPIPERDKHIYRTEKEQSIIPACNIATLPGDMTERG' A
#
# COMPACT_ATOMS: atom_id res chain seq x y z
N MET A 1 -5.16 1.96 -13.22
CA MET A 1 -4.03 1.63 -12.33
C MET A 1 -4.60 0.91 -11.12
N PRO A 2 -4.30 -0.38 -10.97
CA PRO A 2 -4.86 -1.26 -9.95
C PRO A 2 -4.43 -0.89 -8.52
N LEU A 3 -3.25 -0.25 -8.38
CA LEU A 3 -2.75 0.26 -7.11
C LEU A 3 -3.41 1.58 -6.74
N VAL A 4 -3.78 1.72 -5.47
CA VAL A 4 -4.59 2.83 -4.96
C VAL A 4 -3.73 3.81 -4.18
N ARG A 5 -3.78 5.08 -4.59
CA ARG A 5 -3.26 6.20 -3.82
C ARG A 5 -4.35 6.76 -2.91
N MET A 6 -4.24 6.49 -1.62
CA MET A 6 -5.14 7.07 -0.61
C MET A 6 -4.74 8.51 -0.32
N LYS A 7 -5.70 9.41 -0.10
CA LYS A 7 -5.43 10.83 0.24
C LYS A 7 -4.54 10.99 1.48
N CYS A 8 -4.75 10.15 2.49
CA CYS A 8 -3.93 10.16 3.70
C CYS A 8 -2.47 9.73 3.47
N ASN A 9 -2.17 9.05 2.36
CA ASN A 9 -0.82 8.62 2.00
C ASN A 9 -0.09 9.61 1.10
N GLU A 10 -0.67 10.77 0.77
CA GLU A 10 0.02 11.83 0.04
C GLU A 10 1.43 12.19 0.59
N PRO A 11 1.66 12.27 1.92
CA PRO A 11 2.99 12.50 2.48
C PRO A 11 3.88 11.25 2.57
N ILE A 12 3.36 10.06 2.30
CA ILE A 12 4.06 8.75 2.36
C ILE A 12 3.78 7.91 1.09
N PRO A 13 4.19 8.39 -0.10
CA PRO A 13 3.86 7.79 -1.40
C PRO A 13 4.37 6.34 -1.55
N GLU A 14 5.34 5.92 -0.75
CA GLU A 14 5.82 4.54 -0.68
C GLU A 14 4.72 3.55 -0.28
N ARG A 15 3.60 4.02 0.29
CA ARG A 15 2.43 3.21 0.66
C ARG A 15 1.60 2.75 -0.54
N ASP A 16 1.68 3.42 -1.69
CA ASP A 16 0.81 3.17 -2.84
C ASP A 16 0.97 1.74 -3.41
N LYS A 17 2.15 1.15 -3.27
CA LYS A 17 2.45 -0.24 -3.68
C LYS A 17 1.83 -1.31 -2.76
N HIS A 18 1.24 -0.92 -1.63
CA HIS A 18 0.69 -1.82 -0.62
C HIS A 18 -0.83 -1.97 -0.70
N ILE A 19 -1.51 -1.13 -1.48
CA ILE A 19 -2.97 -1.11 -1.57
C ILE A 19 -3.37 -1.46 -2.99
N TYR A 20 -3.92 -2.66 -3.17
CA TYR A 20 -4.49 -3.11 -4.43
C TYR A 20 -6.02 -3.13 -4.33
N ARG A 21 -6.70 -2.49 -5.29
CA ARG A 21 -8.14 -2.66 -5.48
C ARG A 21 -8.35 -3.81 -6.45
N THR A 22 -8.89 -4.92 -5.96
CA THR A 22 -9.06 -6.15 -6.74
C THR A 22 -9.91 -5.93 -7.99
N GLU A 23 -9.38 -6.33 -9.15
CA GLU A 23 -10.07 -6.34 -10.44
C GLU A 23 -10.11 -7.78 -10.99
N LYS A 24 -11.23 -8.20 -11.58
CA LYS A 24 -11.42 -9.62 -12.00
C LYS A 24 -10.42 -10.09 -13.05
N GLU A 25 -9.95 -9.17 -13.89
CA GLU A 25 -9.11 -9.45 -15.05
C GLU A 25 -7.61 -9.29 -14.77
N GLN A 26 -7.25 -8.75 -13.60
CA GLN A 26 -5.87 -8.48 -13.22
C GLN A 26 -5.56 -9.11 -11.86
N SER A 27 -4.43 -9.80 -11.77
CA SER A 27 -3.92 -10.32 -10.52
C SER A 27 -2.60 -9.64 -10.21
N ILE A 28 -2.62 -8.71 -9.25
CA ILE A 28 -1.45 -7.98 -8.80
C ILE A 28 -1.28 -8.26 -7.32
N ILE A 29 -0.04 -8.60 -6.97
CA ILE A 29 0.35 -8.89 -5.60
C ILE A 29 0.93 -7.59 -5.02
N PRO A 30 0.31 -7.01 -3.97
CA PRO A 30 0.88 -5.87 -3.26
C PRO A 30 2.24 -6.19 -2.66
N ALA A 31 3.08 -5.18 -2.48
CA ALA A 31 4.30 -5.36 -1.71
C ALA A 31 3.94 -5.76 -0.27
N CYS A 32 4.61 -6.78 0.27
CA CYS A 32 4.35 -7.31 1.61
C CYS A 32 5.66 -7.77 2.25
N ASN A 33 5.65 -7.99 3.57
CA ASN A 33 6.81 -8.45 4.34
C ASN A 33 8.11 -7.63 4.16
N ILE A 34 7.97 -6.31 3.94
CA ILE A 34 9.10 -5.37 3.89
C ILE A 34 9.17 -4.52 5.16
N ALA A 35 10.23 -3.73 5.34
CA ALA A 35 10.40 -2.84 6.49
C ALA A 35 9.21 -1.86 6.65
N THR A 36 8.87 -1.56 7.91
CA THR A 36 7.81 -0.61 8.26
C THR A 36 8.27 0.83 8.09
N LEU A 37 7.35 1.73 7.76
CA LEU A 37 7.66 3.16 7.68
C LEU A 37 7.64 3.75 9.10
N PRO A 38 8.70 4.43 9.56
CA PRO A 38 8.68 5.04 10.89
C PRO A 38 7.58 6.10 11.03
N GLY A 39 6.85 6.08 12.15
CA GLY A 39 5.83 7.09 12.46
C GLY A 39 4.51 6.94 11.71
N ASP A 40 4.30 5.84 10.98
CA ASP A 40 3.06 5.56 10.26
C ASP A 40 1.93 4.98 11.14
N MET A 41 2.19 4.83 12.44
CA MET A 41 1.30 4.17 13.40
C MET A 41 0.85 2.79 12.91
N THR A 42 1.76 2.04 12.29
CA THR A 42 1.55 0.67 11.87
C THR A 42 0.98 -0.22 12.99
N GLU A 43 0.05 -1.09 12.62
CA GLU A 43 -0.48 -2.15 13.49
C GLU A 43 0.54 -3.27 13.78
N ARG A 44 1.78 -3.19 13.26
CA ARG A 44 2.82 -4.17 13.59
C ARG A 44 3.21 -4.06 15.07
N GLY A 45 3.24 -5.22 15.72
CA GLY A 45 3.75 -5.48 17.07
C GLY A 45 4.23 -6.92 17.18
#